data_AF-I1IJJ8-F1
#
_entry.id   AF-I1IJJ8-F1
#
_cell.length_a   1.000
_cell.length_b   1.000
_cell.length_c   1.000
_cell.angle_alpha   90.00
_cell.angle_beta   90.00
_cell.angle_gamma   90.00
#
_symmetry.space_group_name_H-M   'P 1'
#
loop_
_entity.id
_entity.type
_entity.pdbx_description
1 polymer ?
#
loop_
_entity_poly.entity_id
_entity_poly.type
_entity_poly.pdbx_seq_one_letter_code
_entity_poly.pdbx_strand_id
1 'polypeptide(L)'
;MALWTGLGQAATVAQLVGADIGGLISTIMQAALTARQNKRECEQLARRVLMIAELMPHLQLQDPEAVRPLAGLGDTLRDAHELVVSCQGKSVAYQLIMSGRQADRFREVQSRIDSYLILFPVISYIGVTRQLNRIYNVLVPDHATHREPSPLFQSTLVQQSEQVAQEVLPHEAEEFRLPEIVAATNNFALDTKIGEGSSAVVYKGRLQDGRRVAVKRGKHQKEVFFKIEEVFRTELAILSRIRHKHIIHLVGWCVQKEMDKHLLSFRRKKQDQEHLIVYEYLENGTLHDHLHRQSSSPVTLSWKMRIDVLLGVSRAIEHLHCHAVPPVIHRDIKSENILLDSSWVPCLTDFGLSITWHAANEDEVFTVVGTTGYLDPQYALYGHLEPASDIYGLGFVILEVLTGKKVITEGWMDLVSFALPIIEAGDLGELLDRRPVPEPTPQQLKALEHVAQTAACCVQMQGKDRPAISDVAASLEKALEYITLSTTLAGVVSLPVHFHSSRPCPRLCPEPAESQCDKREASEGVLSDSDIPEPR
;
A
#
# COMPACT_ATOMS: atom_id res chain seq x y z
N MET A 1 29.87 28.70 -1.98
CA MET A 1 31.09 27.93 -1.67
C MET A 1 31.07 27.35 -0.24
N ALA A 2 29.92 26.92 0.29
CA ALA A 2 29.79 26.44 1.68
C ALA A 2 29.14 25.04 1.79
N LEU A 3 29.20 24.22 0.71
CA LEU A 3 28.54 22.91 0.62
C LEU A 3 29.54 21.72 0.57
N TRP A 4 30.84 21.96 0.78
CA TRP A 4 31.91 21.03 0.35
C TRP A 4 32.97 20.75 1.42
N THR A 5 32.59 20.63 2.69
CA THR A 5 33.54 20.37 3.81
C THR A 5 33.34 19.03 4.51
N GLY A 6 32.62 18.07 3.90
CA GLY A 6 32.26 16.79 4.52
C GLY A 6 33.08 15.55 4.12
N LEU A 7 34.25 15.69 3.48
CA LEU A 7 35.03 14.56 2.95
C LEU A 7 36.01 13.94 3.98
N GLY A 8 35.57 13.79 5.24
CA GLY A 8 36.42 13.41 6.36
C GLY A 8 36.39 11.96 6.83
N GLN A 9 35.42 11.12 6.41
CA GLN A 9 35.24 9.77 6.99
C GLN A 9 34.81 8.69 5.98
N ALA A 10 35.41 8.65 4.79
CA ALA A 10 35.13 7.61 3.78
C ALA A 10 36.07 6.37 3.85
N ALA A 11 36.80 6.18 4.96
CA ALA A 11 37.90 5.21 5.00
C ALA A 11 37.52 3.78 5.44
N THR A 12 36.27 3.49 5.83
CA THR A 12 35.95 2.18 6.45
C THR A 12 35.03 1.27 5.64
N VAL A 13 34.69 1.61 4.39
CA VAL A 13 33.86 0.75 3.52
C VAL A 13 34.57 0.39 2.19
N ALA A 14 35.78 0.93 1.95
CA ALA A 14 36.55 0.68 0.72
C ALA A 14 36.94 -0.81 0.50
N GLN A 15 36.84 -1.65 1.54
CA GLN A 15 37.24 -3.06 1.46
C GLN A 15 36.11 -4.02 1.02
N LEU A 16 34.85 -3.58 0.93
CA LEU A 16 33.73 -4.49 0.63
C LEU A 16 33.23 -4.46 -0.82
N VAL A 17 33.59 -3.46 -1.64
CA VAL A 17 33.11 -3.35 -3.04
C VAL A 17 34.26 -3.29 -4.07
N GLY A 18 35.53 -3.30 -3.64
CA GLY A 18 36.69 -3.34 -4.55
C GLY A 18 36.88 -2.10 -5.44
N ALA A 19 36.02 -1.08 -5.31
CA ALA A 19 36.06 0.16 -6.09
C ALA A 19 36.25 1.37 -5.15
N ASP A 20 37.09 2.33 -5.55
CA ASP A 20 37.22 3.63 -4.88
C ASP A 20 35.98 4.50 -5.16
N ILE A 21 34.87 4.16 -4.50
CA ILE A 21 33.57 4.83 -4.65
C ILE A 21 33.69 6.30 -4.23
N GLY A 22 34.40 6.60 -3.14
CA GLY A 22 34.63 7.97 -2.67
C GLY A 22 35.39 8.82 -3.70
N GLY A 23 36.42 8.26 -4.32
CA GLY A 23 37.15 8.88 -5.42
C GLY A 23 36.27 9.13 -6.65
N LEU A 24 35.48 8.13 -7.08
CA LEU A 24 34.55 8.26 -8.21
C LEU A 24 33.49 9.34 -7.98
N ILE A 25 32.92 9.41 -6.78
CA ILE A 25 31.96 10.46 -6.44
C ILE A 25 32.62 11.83 -6.58
N SER A 26 33.80 12.02 -5.99
CA SER A 26 34.53 13.29 -6.10
C SER A 26 34.80 13.70 -7.55
N THR A 27 35.25 12.77 -8.41
CA THR A 27 35.54 13.06 -9.81
C THR A 27 34.29 13.37 -10.63
N ILE A 28 33.17 12.68 -10.41
CA ILE A 28 31.87 12.99 -11.05
C ILE A 28 31.45 14.42 -10.73
N MET A 29 31.60 14.83 -9.48
CA MET A 29 31.19 16.15 -9.02
C MET A 29 32.04 17.27 -9.63
N GLN A 30 33.36 17.08 -9.69
CA GLN A 30 34.26 18.01 -10.39
C GLN A 30 33.97 18.05 -11.90
N ALA A 31 33.66 16.90 -12.50
CA ALA A 31 33.33 16.83 -13.91
C ALA A 31 32.02 17.57 -14.23
N ALA A 32 31.02 17.51 -13.35
CA ALA A 32 29.74 18.19 -13.51
C ALA A 32 29.87 19.71 -13.41
N LEU A 33 30.76 20.23 -12.54
CA LEU A 33 31.05 21.66 -12.43
C LEU A 33 31.66 22.26 -13.70
N THR A 34 32.38 21.43 -14.46
CA THR A 34 33.08 21.82 -15.69
C THR A 34 32.32 21.45 -16.96
N ALA A 35 31.12 20.86 -16.83
CA ALA A 35 30.25 20.50 -17.95
C ALA A 35 29.80 21.75 -18.73
N ARG A 36 29.90 21.66 -20.06
CA ARG A 36 29.53 22.76 -20.98
C ARG A 36 28.24 22.46 -21.74
N GLN A 37 27.73 21.24 -21.65
CA GLN A 37 26.51 20.74 -22.30
C GLN A 37 25.68 19.96 -21.27
N ASN A 38 24.36 19.84 -21.47
CA ASN A 38 23.44 19.10 -20.58
C ASN A 38 23.68 19.44 -19.09
N LYS A 39 23.86 20.75 -18.82
CA LYS A 39 24.32 21.23 -17.51
C LYS A 39 23.32 20.87 -16.41
N ARG A 40 22.02 20.96 -16.70
CA ARG A 40 20.95 20.64 -15.75
C ARG A 40 20.97 19.15 -15.38
N GLU A 41 21.16 18.28 -16.37
CA GLU A 41 21.20 16.83 -16.22
C GLU A 41 22.47 16.40 -15.46
N CYS A 42 23.62 17.03 -15.75
CA CYS A 42 24.87 16.85 -15.01
C CYS A 42 24.72 17.28 -13.55
N GLU A 43 24.11 18.45 -13.29
CA GLU A 43 23.86 18.95 -11.93
C GLU A 43 22.90 18.03 -11.15
N GLN A 44 21.83 17.56 -11.80
CA GLN A 44 20.87 16.63 -11.19
C GLN A 44 21.50 15.28 -10.88
N LEU A 45 22.33 14.75 -11.78
CA LEU A 45 23.08 13.51 -11.56
C LEU A 45 24.06 13.69 -10.40
N ALA A 46 24.82 14.78 -10.37
CA ALA A 46 25.78 15.07 -9.30
C ALA A 46 25.10 15.22 -7.93
N ARG A 47 23.88 15.79 -7.86
CA ARG A 47 23.11 15.85 -6.61
C ARG A 47 22.73 14.46 -6.10
N ARG A 48 22.25 13.56 -6.96
CA ARG A 48 21.91 12.18 -6.57
C ARG A 48 23.14 11.38 -6.14
N VAL A 49 24.25 11.55 -6.84
CA VAL A 49 25.54 10.94 -6.47
C VAL A 49 26.05 11.47 -5.13
N LEU A 50 25.83 12.75 -4.82
CA LEU A 50 26.13 13.31 -3.51
C LEU A 50 25.25 12.69 -2.42
N MET A 51 23.96 12.45 -2.69
CA MET A 51 23.08 11.75 -1.73
C MET A 51 23.61 10.35 -1.39
N ILE A 52 24.17 9.62 -2.36
CA ILE A 52 24.85 8.34 -2.10
C ILE A 52 26.01 8.54 -1.11
N ALA A 53 26.85 9.57 -1.30
CA ALA A 53 27.95 9.86 -0.39
C ALA A 53 27.49 10.26 1.03
N GLU A 54 26.37 10.95 1.16
CA GLU A 54 25.80 11.34 2.46
C GLU A 54 25.20 10.14 3.20
N LEU A 55 24.58 9.21 2.49
CA LEU A 55 23.94 8.02 3.08
C LEU A 55 24.94 6.91 3.42
N MET A 56 26.11 6.89 2.77
CA MET A 56 27.11 5.83 2.92
C MET A 56 27.71 5.70 4.33
N PRO A 57 28.07 6.79 5.06
CA PRO A 57 28.54 6.70 6.44
C PRO A 57 27.48 6.16 7.42
N HIS A 58 26.19 6.28 7.09
CA HIS A 58 25.08 5.80 7.92
C HIS A 58 24.79 4.30 7.74
N LEU A 59 25.39 3.66 6.73
CA LEU A 59 25.35 2.21 6.58
C LEU A 59 26.36 1.56 7.52
N GLN A 60 25.92 1.13 8.70
CA GLN A 60 26.70 0.25 9.58
C GLN A 60 26.73 -1.17 8.99
N LEU A 61 27.53 -1.37 7.95
CA LEU A 61 27.63 -2.62 7.19
C LEU A 61 28.47 -3.66 7.95
N GLN A 62 27.86 -4.35 8.91
CA GLN A 62 28.45 -5.52 9.55
C GLN A 62 28.08 -6.85 8.86
N ASP A 63 27.26 -6.82 7.80
CA ASP A 63 26.74 -8.00 7.12
C ASP A 63 27.08 -7.99 5.61
N PRO A 64 27.93 -8.93 5.13
CA PRO A 64 28.29 -9.04 3.72
C PRO A 64 27.10 -9.26 2.77
N GLU A 65 26.03 -9.92 3.22
CA GLU A 65 24.86 -10.19 2.36
C GLU A 65 24.00 -8.95 2.14
N ALA A 66 23.91 -8.06 3.15
CA ALA A 66 23.18 -6.80 3.04
C ALA A 66 23.87 -5.78 2.10
N VAL A 67 25.17 -5.96 1.82
CA VAL A 67 25.95 -5.14 0.87
C VAL A 67 25.86 -5.66 -0.57
N ARG A 68 25.50 -6.93 -0.75
CA ARG A 68 25.42 -7.58 -2.07
C ARG A 68 24.54 -6.81 -3.08
N PRO A 69 23.40 -6.20 -2.69
CA PRO A 69 22.59 -5.38 -3.61
C PRO A 69 23.27 -4.08 -4.06
N LEU A 70 24.32 -3.64 -3.37
CA LEU A 70 25.19 -2.54 -3.80
C LEU A 70 26.32 -3.00 -4.72
N ALA A 71 26.42 -4.31 -5.02
CA ALA A 71 27.34 -4.81 -6.03
C ALA A 71 26.99 -4.20 -7.40
N GLY A 72 27.97 -3.56 -8.03
CA GLY A 72 27.77 -2.80 -9.27
C GLY A 72 27.49 -1.31 -9.08
N LEU A 73 27.36 -0.80 -7.84
CA LEU A 73 27.31 0.64 -7.59
C LEU A 73 28.57 1.34 -8.13
N GLY A 74 29.74 0.73 -7.92
CA GLY A 74 31.01 1.22 -8.46
C GLY A 74 31.02 1.32 -9.99
N ASP A 75 30.46 0.34 -10.69
CA ASP A 75 30.37 0.36 -12.15
C ASP A 75 29.35 1.39 -12.64
N THR A 76 28.21 1.52 -11.95
CA THR A 76 27.20 2.55 -12.23
C THR A 76 27.78 3.96 -12.05
N LEU A 77 28.60 4.18 -11.02
CA LEU A 77 29.30 5.45 -10.82
C LEU A 77 30.37 5.69 -11.89
N ARG A 78 31.03 4.64 -12.39
CA ARG A 78 31.95 4.76 -13.52
C ARG A 78 31.22 5.18 -14.81
N ASP A 79 30.07 4.58 -15.08
CA ASP A 79 29.19 4.97 -16.21
C ASP A 79 28.73 6.43 -16.07
N ALA A 80 28.37 6.85 -14.85
CA ALA A 80 28.00 8.23 -14.54
C ALA A 80 29.16 9.20 -14.78
N HIS A 81 30.36 8.84 -14.35
CA HIS A 81 31.57 9.62 -14.58
C HIS A 81 31.86 9.81 -16.07
N GLU A 82 31.85 8.72 -16.86
CA GLU A 82 32.05 8.79 -18.31
C GLU A 82 31.01 9.69 -18.99
N LEU A 83 29.75 9.58 -18.58
CA LEU A 83 28.67 10.35 -19.15
C LEU A 83 28.82 11.86 -18.86
N VAL A 84 29.18 12.23 -17.64
CA VAL A 84 29.42 13.63 -17.26
C VAL A 84 30.66 14.20 -17.95
N VAL A 85 31.75 13.42 -18.05
CA VAL A 85 32.96 13.82 -18.77
C VAL A 85 32.67 14.06 -20.26
N SER A 86 31.81 13.25 -20.87
CA SER A 86 31.40 13.46 -22.28
C SER A 86 30.71 14.81 -22.53
N CYS A 87 30.17 15.45 -21.48
CA CYS A 87 29.53 16.77 -21.55
C CYS A 87 30.51 17.96 -21.49
N GLN A 88 31.82 17.70 -21.36
CA GLN A 88 32.88 18.71 -21.36
C GLN A 88 33.39 19.04 -22.78
N GLY A 89 33.06 18.21 -23.78
CA GLY A 89 33.53 18.34 -25.16
C GLY A 89 32.96 19.53 -25.95
N LYS A 90 33.65 19.94 -27.03
CA LYS A 90 33.37 21.18 -27.79
C LYS A 90 32.75 20.99 -29.20
N SER A 91 32.36 19.78 -29.59
CA SER A 91 31.90 19.55 -30.98
C SER A 91 30.41 19.88 -31.18
N VAL A 92 30.12 20.89 -32.02
CA VAL A 92 28.77 21.34 -32.39
C VAL A 92 28.04 20.34 -33.28
N ALA A 93 28.77 19.60 -34.15
CA ALA A 93 28.19 18.53 -34.97
C ALA A 93 27.80 17.31 -34.12
N TYR A 94 28.54 17.04 -33.04
CA TYR A 94 28.22 16.01 -32.07
C TYR A 94 26.99 16.37 -31.22
N GLN A 95 26.83 17.63 -30.81
CA GLN A 95 25.66 18.15 -30.08
C GLN A 95 24.33 17.92 -30.80
N LEU A 96 24.31 18.06 -32.13
CA LEU A 96 23.08 17.92 -32.92
C LEU A 96 22.67 16.46 -33.15
N ILE A 97 23.63 15.53 -33.19
CA ILE A 97 23.38 14.10 -33.49
C ILE A 97 23.21 13.25 -32.21
N MET A 98 23.84 13.65 -31.10
CA MET A 98 23.95 12.82 -29.88
C MET A 98 23.11 13.30 -28.70
N SER A 99 22.46 14.46 -28.77
CA SER A 99 21.64 15.01 -27.67
C SER A 99 20.52 14.06 -27.20
N GLY A 100 19.82 13.39 -28.13
CA GLY A 100 18.83 12.36 -27.80
C GLY A 100 19.44 11.16 -27.08
N ARG A 101 20.49 10.56 -27.67
CA ARG A 101 21.19 9.40 -27.07
C ARG A 101 21.86 9.72 -25.73
N GLN A 102 22.33 10.94 -25.52
CA GLN A 102 22.86 11.37 -24.21
C GLN A 102 21.76 11.53 -23.17
N ALA A 103 20.62 12.14 -23.52
CA ALA A 103 19.47 12.25 -22.61
C ALA A 103 18.96 10.86 -22.17
N ASP A 104 18.94 9.89 -23.08
CA ASP A 104 18.58 8.50 -22.78
C ASP A 104 19.57 7.86 -21.80
N ARG A 105 20.88 8.01 -22.05
CA ARG A 105 21.93 7.52 -21.14
C ARG A 105 21.89 8.21 -19.77
N PHE A 106 21.57 9.50 -19.71
CA PHE A 106 21.38 10.21 -18.45
C PHE A 106 20.22 9.62 -17.66
N ARG A 107 19.10 9.33 -18.33
CA ARG A 107 17.93 8.73 -17.69
C ARG A 107 18.23 7.32 -17.18
N GLU A 108 18.93 6.50 -17.96
CA GLU A 108 19.33 5.15 -17.58
C GLU A 108 20.25 5.15 -16.35
N VAL A 109 21.32 5.95 -16.38
CA VAL A 109 22.25 6.06 -15.25
C VAL A 109 21.58 6.67 -14.02
N GLN A 110 20.74 7.70 -14.19
CA GLN A 110 19.95 8.26 -13.10
C GLN A 110 18.99 7.23 -12.51
N SER A 111 18.32 6.41 -13.32
CA SER A 111 17.43 5.35 -12.84
C SER A 111 18.18 4.28 -12.05
N ARG A 112 19.39 3.90 -12.48
CA ARG A 112 20.24 2.97 -11.72
C ARG A 112 20.68 3.59 -10.40
N ILE A 113 21.11 4.85 -10.38
CA ILE A 113 21.44 5.57 -9.15
C ILE A 113 20.24 5.70 -8.21
N ASP A 114 19.07 6.04 -8.75
CA ASP A 114 17.83 6.14 -7.99
C ASP A 114 17.45 4.77 -7.39
N SER A 115 17.69 3.65 -8.10
CA SER A 115 17.50 2.31 -7.53
C SER A 115 18.39 2.05 -6.32
N TYR A 116 19.66 2.49 -6.33
CA TYR A 116 20.52 2.38 -5.15
C TYR A 116 20.04 3.26 -4.00
N LEU A 117 19.62 4.51 -4.27
CA LEU A 117 19.06 5.42 -3.26
C LEU A 117 17.82 4.85 -2.57
N ILE A 118 17.04 4.01 -3.24
CA ILE A 118 15.91 3.27 -2.66
C ILE A 118 16.40 2.20 -1.66
N LEU A 119 17.56 1.58 -1.92
CA LEU A 119 18.11 0.53 -1.06
C LEU A 119 18.73 1.08 0.22
N PHE A 120 19.21 2.34 0.27
CA PHE A 120 19.87 2.88 1.47
C PHE A 120 18.98 2.93 2.73
N PRO A 121 17.73 3.45 2.69
CA PRO A 121 16.81 3.39 3.82
C PRO A 121 16.52 1.95 4.24
N VAL A 122 16.31 1.06 3.26
CA VAL A 122 16.07 -0.36 3.49
C VAL A 122 17.26 -1.00 4.22
N ILE A 123 18.48 -0.87 3.70
CA ILE A 123 19.71 -1.44 4.29
C ILE A 123 19.97 -0.83 5.68
N SER A 124 19.71 0.46 5.87
CA SER A 124 19.81 1.12 7.17
C SER A 124 18.82 0.52 8.18
N TYR A 125 17.57 0.34 7.78
CA TYR A 125 16.53 -0.32 8.57
C TYR A 125 16.89 -1.78 8.92
N ILE A 126 17.48 -2.55 7.99
CA ILE A 126 18.02 -3.89 8.28
C ILE A 126 19.08 -3.82 9.38
N GLY A 127 20.01 -2.87 9.27
CA GLY A 127 21.07 -2.66 10.26
C GLY A 127 20.50 -2.39 11.65
N VAL A 128 19.53 -1.48 11.75
CA VAL A 128 18.86 -1.11 13.00
C VAL A 128 18.07 -2.28 13.58
N THR A 129 17.22 -2.94 12.80
CA THR A 129 16.41 -4.08 13.28
C THR A 129 17.25 -5.27 13.72
N ARG A 130 18.34 -5.59 13.00
CA ARG A 130 19.27 -6.66 13.42
C ARG A 130 20.05 -6.28 14.66
N GLN A 131 20.44 -5.02 14.81
CA GLN A 131 21.12 -4.54 16.01
C GLN A 131 20.19 -4.58 17.22
N LEU A 132 18.92 -4.19 17.06
CA LEU A 132 17.88 -4.33 18.08
C LEU A 132 17.65 -5.81 18.43
N ASN A 133 17.53 -6.71 17.46
CA ASN A 133 17.43 -8.15 17.72
C ASN A 133 18.65 -8.72 18.45
N ARG A 134 19.87 -8.28 18.12
CA ARG A 134 21.09 -8.68 18.84
C ARG A 134 21.09 -8.17 20.29
N ILE A 135 20.65 -6.93 20.52
CA ILE A 135 20.54 -6.34 21.85
C ILE A 135 19.45 -7.07 22.65
N TYR A 136 18.29 -7.32 22.05
CA TYR A 136 17.17 -8.04 22.66
C TYR A 136 17.56 -9.46 23.08
N ASN A 137 18.25 -10.21 22.21
CA ASN A 137 18.75 -11.55 22.50
C ASN A 137 19.86 -11.59 23.57
N VAL A 138 20.53 -10.47 23.83
CA VAL A 138 21.51 -10.32 24.93
C VAL A 138 20.82 -9.95 26.25
N LEU A 139 19.74 -9.17 26.19
CA LEU A 139 18.99 -8.70 27.36
C LEU A 139 18.00 -9.74 27.90
N VAL A 140 17.53 -10.67 27.06
CA VAL A 140 16.62 -11.76 27.44
C VAL A 140 17.21 -13.10 26.98
N PRO A 141 18.01 -13.79 27.82
CA PRO A 141 18.50 -15.12 27.52
C PRO A 141 17.35 -16.12 27.54
N ASP A 142 17.14 -16.80 26.41
CA ASP A 142 16.05 -17.74 26.21
C ASP A 142 16.17 -18.94 27.17
N HIS A 143 15.22 -19.06 28.12
CA HIS A 143 15.03 -20.26 28.91
C HIS A 143 13.84 -21.05 28.34
N ALA A 144 14.19 -22.03 27.51
CA ALA A 144 13.54 -23.33 27.34
C ALA A 144 12.07 -23.35 26.88
N THR A 145 11.81 -23.80 25.65
CA THR A 145 11.60 -25.22 25.33
C THR A 145 11.17 -25.37 23.86
N HIS A 146 11.97 -26.08 23.07
CA HIS A 146 11.53 -26.61 21.78
C HIS A 146 10.38 -27.59 22.02
N ARG A 147 9.18 -27.24 21.56
CA ARG A 147 8.16 -28.22 21.16
C ARG A 147 7.97 -28.12 19.66
N GLU A 148 8.35 -29.20 18.97
CA GLU A 148 7.91 -29.43 17.60
C GLU A 148 6.38 -29.47 17.52
N PRO A 149 5.76 -28.88 16.49
CA PRO A 149 4.37 -29.15 16.17
C PRO A 149 4.27 -30.47 15.39
N SER A 150 3.71 -31.50 16.01
CA SER A 150 3.19 -32.66 15.29
C SER A 150 1.84 -32.33 14.63
N PRO A 151 1.54 -32.89 13.44
CA PRO A 151 0.35 -32.59 12.66
C PRO A 151 -0.83 -33.40 13.19
N LEU A 152 -2.06 -32.86 13.08
CA LEU A 152 -3.37 -33.55 12.95
C LEU A 152 -4.51 -32.65 13.48
N PHE A 153 -5.35 -32.08 12.60
CA PHE A 153 -6.66 -32.66 12.25
C PHE A 153 -7.46 -31.78 11.28
N GLN A 154 -8.24 -32.49 10.48
CA GLN A 154 -9.02 -32.09 9.32
C GLN A 154 -10.18 -31.14 9.57
N SER A 155 -10.49 -30.42 8.48
CA SER A 155 -11.79 -29.97 7.98
C SER A 155 -13.02 -30.16 8.88
N THR A 156 -13.75 -29.07 9.08
CA THR A 156 -15.22 -29.15 9.08
C THR A 156 -15.78 -27.90 8.41
N LEU A 157 -16.34 -28.11 7.21
CA LEU A 157 -17.22 -27.18 6.53
C LEU A 157 -18.45 -26.93 7.41
N VAL A 158 -18.82 -25.67 7.61
CA VAL A 158 -20.17 -25.30 8.02
C VAL A 158 -20.68 -24.25 7.02
N GLN A 159 -21.71 -24.68 6.28
CA GLN A 159 -22.52 -23.87 5.39
C GLN A 159 -23.49 -22.96 6.18
N GLN A 160 -24.00 -21.96 5.44
CA GLN A 160 -25.18 -21.11 5.65
C GLN A 160 -24.86 -19.73 6.25
N SER A 161 -25.30 -18.60 5.68
CA SER A 161 -26.45 -18.37 4.80
C SER A 161 -26.24 -17.17 3.87
N GLU A 162 -26.58 -17.36 2.59
CA GLU A 162 -26.92 -16.29 1.66
C GLU A 162 -28.35 -15.81 1.95
N GLN A 163 -28.56 -14.50 2.01
CA GLN A 163 -29.62 -13.76 1.31
C GLN A 163 -29.76 -12.34 1.91
N VAL A 164 -29.36 -11.31 1.14
CA VAL A 164 -30.20 -10.11 0.94
C VAL A 164 -29.98 -9.58 -0.48
N ALA A 165 -31.04 -9.73 -1.27
CA ALA A 165 -31.52 -8.93 -2.42
C ALA A 165 -30.54 -8.42 -3.50
N GLN A 166 -30.67 -9.05 -4.68
CA GLN A 166 -30.42 -8.45 -5.99
C GLN A 166 -31.28 -7.20 -6.23
N GLU A 167 -30.68 -6.16 -6.81
CA GLU A 167 -31.32 -5.36 -7.85
C GLU A 167 -30.28 -4.72 -8.82
N VAL A 168 -30.40 -5.12 -10.10
CA VAL A 168 -30.05 -4.42 -11.36
C VAL A 168 -28.62 -4.51 -11.97
N LEU A 169 -28.52 -5.48 -12.89
CA LEU A 169 -27.78 -5.60 -14.18
C LEU A 169 -26.22 -5.72 -14.23
N PRO A 170 -25.71 -6.70 -15.01
CA PRO A 170 -24.28 -6.86 -15.25
C PRO A 170 -23.83 -5.90 -16.35
N HIS A 171 -22.93 -4.97 -16.05
CA HIS A 171 -22.06 -4.43 -17.09
C HIS A 171 -20.70 -5.09 -16.95
N GLU A 172 -20.47 -6.10 -17.79
CA GLU A 172 -19.12 -6.42 -18.22
C GLU A 172 -18.46 -5.13 -18.71
N ALA A 173 -17.16 -4.98 -18.43
CA ALA A 173 -16.43 -3.79 -18.82
C ALA A 173 -16.59 -3.54 -20.33
N GLU A 174 -16.89 -2.30 -20.70
CA GLU A 174 -17.27 -1.92 -22.07
C GLU A 174 -16.06 -1.41 -22.87
N GLU A 175 -16.01 -1.69 -24.18
CA GLU A 175 -15.05 -1.03 -25.08
C GLU A 175 -15.66 0.26 -25.64
N PHE A 176 -15.10 1.40 -25.24
CA PHE A 176 -15.49 2.74 -25.68
C PHE A 176 -14.67 3.18 -26.90
N ARG A 177 -15.28 4.00 -27.75
CA ARG A 177 -14.56 4.71 -28.82
C ARG A 177 -13.95 6.00 -28.27
N LEU A 178 -12.80 6.39 -28.81
CA LEU A 178 -12.10 7.61 -28.39
C LEU A 178 -12.99 8.88 -28.42
N PRO A 179 -13.84 9.12 -29.44
CA PRO A 179 -14.73 10.28 -29.44
C PRO A 179 -15.70 10.33 -28.24
N GLU A 180 -16.12 9.18 -27.73
CA GLU A 180 -17.02 9.09 -26.57
C GLU A 180 -16.30 9.55 -25.31
N ILE A 181 -15.07 9.09 -25.11
CA ILE A 181 -14.23 9.47 -23.98
C ILE A 181 -13.79 10.94 -24.06
N VAL A 182 -13.46 11.41 -25.26
CA VAL A 182 -13.17 12.83 -25.53
C VAL A 182 -14.37 13.69 -25.16
N ALA A 183 -15.58 13.33 -25.59
CA ALA A 183 -16.79 14.06 -25.21
C ALA A 183 -17.03 14.03 -23.69
N ALA A 184 -16.87 12.85 -23.07
CA ALA A 184 -17.11 12.66 -21.64
C ALA A 184 -16.16 13.47 -20.75
N THR A 185 -14.94 13.73 -21.22
CA THR A 185 -13.89 14.46 -20.48
C THR A 185 -13.72 15.92 -20.92
N ASN A 186 -14.68 16.44 -21.71
CA ASN A 186 -14.56 17.78 -22.30
C ASN A 186 -13.23 17.98 -23.03
N ASN A 187 -12.85 17.02 -23.89
CA ASN A 187 -11.58 16.97 -24.59
C ASN A 187 -10.35 16.99 -23.66
N PHE A 188 -10.41 16.20 -22.57
CA PHE A 188 -9.36 16.12 -21.55
C PHE A 188 -8.97 17.51 -20.99
N ALA A 189 -9.98 18.37 -20.76
CA ALA A 189 -9.74 19.73 -20.29
C ALA A 189 -9.04 19.74 -18.93
N LEU A 190 -8.19 20.75 -18.70
CA LEU A 190 -7.34 20.82 -17.51
C LEU A 190 -8.13 20.89 -16.19
N ASP A 191 -9.34 21.45 -16.21
CA ASP A 191 -10.26 21.52 -15.08
C ASP A 191 -10.91 20.17 -14.73
N THR A 192 -10.89 19.21 -15.66
CA THR A 192 -11.33 17.83 -15.41
C THR A 192 -10.22 16.94 -14.87
N LYS A 193 -8.96 17.41 -14.85
CA LYS A 193 -7.83 16.64 -14.34
C LYS A 193 -7.94 16.46 -12.83
N ILE A 194 -7.94 15.22 -12.37
CA ILE A 194 -8.07 14.85 -10.95
C ILE A 194 -6.81 14.19 -10.37
N GLY A 195 -5.89 13.73 -11.22
CA GLY A 195 -4.63 13.13 -10.77
C GLY A 195 -3.59 13.09 -11.88
N GLU A 196 -2.32 13.07 -11.49
CA GLU A 196 -1.19 12.86 -12.40
C GLU A 196 -0.10 12.06 -11.69
N GLY A 197 0.17 10.85 -12.19
CA GLY A 197 1.29 10.01 -11.77
C GLY A 197 2.49 10.17 -12.69
N SER A 198 3.50 9.32 -12.53
CA SER A 198 4.69 9.31 -13.41
C SER A 198 4.35 8.87 -14.84
N SER A 199 3.44 7.90 -14.99
CA SER A 199 3.11 7.24 -16.26
C SER A 199 1.76 7.62 -16.86
N ALA A 200 0.84 8.20 -16.06
CA ALA A 200 -0.52 8.48 -16.49
C ALA A 200 -1.09 9.79 -15.91
N VAL A 201 -2.13 10.30 -16.56
CA VAL A 201 -2.96 11.41 -16.08
C VAL A 201 -4.40 10.89 -15.96
N VAL A 202 -5.10 11.26 -14.89
CA VAL A 202 -6.48 10.86 -14.63
C VAL A 202 -7.41 12.06 -14.76
N TYR A 203 -8.48 11.89 -15.53
CA TYR A 203 -9.49 12.91 -15.80
C TYR A 203 -10.85 12.45 -15.29
N LYS A 204 -11.61 13.35 -14.69
CA LYS A 204 -13.02 13.16 -14.40
C LYS A 204 -13.83 13.30 -15.69
N GLY A 205 -14.81 12.43 -15.88
CA GLY A 205 -15.71 12.51 -17.01
C GLY A 205 -17.15 12.17 -16.64
N ARG A 206 -18.04 12.41 -17.60
CA ARG A 206 -19.44 11.95 -17.56
C ARG A 206 -19.81 11.34 -18.90
N LEU A 207 -20.13 10.04 -18.89
CA LEU A 207 -20.58 9.31 -20.08
C LEU A 207 -21.95 9.81 -20.55
N GLN A 208 -22.35 9.47 -21.78
CA GLN A 208 -23.63 9.93 -22.37
C GLN A 208 -24.86 9.45 -21.59
N ASP A 209 -24.77 8.29 -20.96
CA ASP A 209 -25.79 7.72 -20.08
C ASP A 209 -25.84 8.38 -18.68
N GLY A 210 -24.96 9.34 -18.42
CA GLY A 210 -24.91 10.09 -17.16
C GLY A 210 -23.97 9.51 -16.10
N ARG A 211 -23.38 8.31 -16.31
CA ARG A 211 -22.40 7.73 -15.38
C ARG A 211 -21.19 8.65 -15.21
N ARG A 212 -20.78 8.90 -13.96
CA ARG A 212 -19.55 9.64 -13.65
C ARG A 212 -18.38 8.67 -13.65
N VAL A 213 -17.30 9.02 -14.34
CA VAL A 213 -16.16 8.13 -14.56
C VAL A 213 -14.83 8.82 -14.28
N ALA A 214 -13.82 8.03 -13.96
CA ALA A 214 -12.42 8.45 -13.94
C ALA A 214 -11.69 7.80 -15.12
N VAL A 215 -11.09 8.61 -15.99
CA VAL A 215 -10.41 8.18 -17.21
C VAL A 215 -8.90 8.31 -17.01
N LYS A 216 -8.21 7.17 -16.89
CA LYS A 216 -6.75 7.09 -16.80
C LYS A 216 -6.17 7.02 -18.21
N ARG A 217 -5.31 7.99 -18.54
CA ARG A 217 -4.66 8.14 -19.85
C ARG A 217 -3.14 8.07 -19.70
N GLY A 218 -2.50 7.16 -20.41
CA GLY A 218 -1.04 7.06 -20.46
C GLY A 218 -0.38 8.32 -21.03
N LYS A 219 0.81 8.68 -20.52
CA LYS A 219 1.59 9.81 -21.06
C LYS A 219 2.34 9.41 -22.32
N HIS A 220 2.10 10.12 -23.43
CA HIS A 220 2.78 9.91 -24.71
C HIS A 220 4.23 10.42 -24.69
N GLN A 221 5.14 9.65 -24.08
CA GLN A 221 6.58 9.84 -24.16
C GLN A 221 7.21 8.60 -24.82
N LYS A 222 8.01 8.80 -25.89
CA LYS A 222 8.47 7.73 -26.80
C LYS A 222 9.18 6.54 -26.14
N GLU A 223 9.83 6.73 -25.00
CA GLU A 223 10.54 5.68 -24.26
C GLU A 223 9.66 4.94 -23.24
N VAL A 224 8.48 5.49 -22.90
CA VAL A 224 7.57 4.93 -21.88
C VAL A 224 6.45 4.10 -22.54
N PHE A 225 6.33 4.15 -23.87
CA PHE A 225 5.21 3.54 -24.60
C PHE A 225 5.05 2.03 -24.36
N PHE A 226 6.13 1.23 -24.49
CA PHE A 226 6.06 -0.22 -24.25
C PHE A 226 5.68 -0.56 -22.80
N LYS A 227 6.15 0.23 -21.84
CA LYS A 227 5.82 0.08 -20.42
C LYS A 227 4.36 0.46 -20.14
N ILE A 228 3.79 1.42 -20.86
CA ILE A 228 2.38 1.84 -20.71
C ILE A 228 1.43 0.77 -21.27
N GLU A 229 1.75 0.17 -22.42
CA GLU A 229 0.91 -0.91 -22.99
C GLU A 229 0.85 -2.13 -22.07
N GLU A 230 1.98 -2.53 -21.49
CA GLU A 230 2.05 -3.64 -20.53
C GLU A 230 1.24 -3.33 -19.26
N VAL A 231 1.47 -2.18 -18.63
CA VAL A 231 0.73 -1.71 -17.44
C VAL A 231 -0.77 -1.68 -17.72
N PHE A 232 -1.18 -1.17 -18.88
CA PHE A 232 -2.56 -1.15 -19.33
C PHE A 232 -3.16 -2.56 -19.46
N ARG A 233 -2.45 -3.47 -20.13
CA ARG A 233 -2.91 -4.85 -20.33
C ARG A 233 -3.03 -5.61 -19.03
N THR A 234 -2.04 -5.48 -18.15
CA THR A 234 -2.05 -6.09 -16.81
C THR A 234 -3.26 -5.63 -16.02
N GLU A 235 -3.49 -4.32 -15.97
CA GLU A 235 -4.60 -3.73 -15.22
C GLU A 235 -5.96 -4.22 -15.74
N LEU A 236 -6.16 -4.27 -17.06
CA LEU A 236 -7.39 -4.84 -17.65
C LEU A 236 -7.52 -6.35 -17.38
N ALA A 237 -6.44 -7.11 -17.52
CA ALA A 237 -6.47 -8.56 -17.34
C ALA A 237 -6.86 -8.95 -15.90
N ILE A 238 -6.40 -8.17 -14.91
CA ILE A 238 -6.71 -8.40 -13.51
C ILE A 238 -8.12 -7.90 -13.17
N LEU A 239 -8.44 -6.63 -13.46
CA LEU A 239 -9.71 -6.02 -13.06
C LEU A 239 -10.93 -6.56 -13.82
N SER A 240 -10.75 -7.13 -15.02
CA SER A 240 -11.84 -7.80 -15.74
C SER A 240 -12.33 -9.07 -15.02
N ARG A 241 -11.50 -9.66 -14.15
CA ARG A 241 -11.77 -10.94 -13.46
C ARG A 241 -12.07 -10.78 -11.98
N ILE A 242 -11.84 -9.60 -11.42
CA ILE A 242 -11.94 -9.34 -9.98
C ILE A 242 -13.04 -8.32 -9.73
N ARG A 243 -13.95 -8.66 -8.81
CA ARG A 243 -15.03 -7.77 -8.37
C ARG A 243 -15.17 -7.90 -6.86
N HIS A 244 -14.98 -6.78 -6.18
CA HIS A 244 -15.10 -6.70 -4.72
C HIS A 244 -15.43 -5.28 -4.32
N LYS A 245 -16.22 -5.09 -3.25
CA LYS A 245 -16.65 -3.76 -2.77
C LYS A 245 -15.50 -2.81 -2.38
N HIS A 246 -14.33 -3.37 -2.11
CA HIS A 246 -13.12 -2.62 -1.74
C HIS A 246 -12.06 -2.63 -2.85
N ILE A 247 -12.43 -2.97 -4.09
CA ILE A 247 -11.56 -2.91 -5.27
C ILE A 247 -12.27 -2.06 -6.32
N ILE A 248 -11.55 -1.13 -6.93
CA ILE A 248 -12.11 -0.21 -7.93
C ILE A 248 -12.82 -0.96 -9.06
N HIS A 249 -14.02 -0.51 -9.41
CA HIS A 249 -14.77 -1.05 -10.53
C HIS A 249 -14.23 -0.53 -11.88
N LEU A 250 -13.82 -1.46 -12.74
CA LEU A 250 -13.53 -1.21 -14.14
C LEU A 250 -14.84 -1.05 -14.92
N VAL A 251 -15.11 0.17 -15.38
CA VAL A 251 -16.27 0.47 -16.25
C VAL A 251 -15.98 0.08 -17.70
N GLY A 252 -14.74 0.26 -18.16
CA GLY A 252 -14.36 -0.11 -19.52
C GLY A 252 -12.98 0.38 -19.93
N TRP A 253 -12.70 0.30 -21.23
CA TRP A 253 -11.44 0.72 -21.82
C TRP A 253 -11.66 1.33 -23.21
N CYS A 254 -10.66 2.03 -23.71
CA CYS A 254 -10.63 2.50 -25.10
C CYS A 254 -9.25 2.24 -25.68
N VAL A 255 -9.21 1.57 -26.84
CA VAL A 255 -8.00 1.36 -27.64
C VAL A 255 -8.22 1.90 -29.04
N GLN A 256 -7.58 3.02 -29.37
CA GLN A 256 -7.60 3.52 -30.74
C GLN A 256 -6.48 2.86 -31.54
N LYS A 257 -6.83 1.84 -32.33
CA LYS A 257 -5.94 1.27 -33.34
C LYS A 257 -5.73 2.28 -34.47
N GLU A 258 -4.53 2.29 -35.06
CA GLU A 258 -4.24 3.09 -36.25
C GLU A 258 -5.32 2.81 -37.31
N MET A 259 -5.99 3.86 -37.81
CA MET A 259 -6.75 3.74 -39.05
C MET A 259 -5.73 3.63 -40.19
N ASP A 260 -5.86 2.60 -41.02
CA ASP A 260 -5.05 2.41 -42.23
C ASP A 260 -4.95 3.71 -43.03
N LYS A 261 -3.79 4.36 -42.96
CA LYS A 261 -3.46 5.53 -43.78
C LYS A 261 -3.06 5.09 -45.18
N HIS A 262 -3.92 4.34 -45.86
CA HIS A 262 -3.90 4.24 -47.32
C HIS A 262 -4.76 5.37 -47.91
N LEU A 263 -4.36 6.62 -47.66
CA LEU A 263 -4.50 7.76 -48.58
C LEU A 263 -4.06 9.04 -47.85
N LEU A 264 -3.01 9.67 -48.39
CA LEU A 264 -2.67 11.09 -48.22
C LEU A 264 -2.12 11.50 -46.84
N SER A 265 -0.79 11.48 -46.70
CA SER A 265 0.01 12.72 -46.59
C SER A 265 1.43 12.39 -46.11
N PHE A 266 2.42 12.70 -46.96
CA PHE A 266 3.83 12.81 -46.58
C PHE A 266 3.99 13.70 -45.34
N ARG A 267 4.76 13.24 -44.35
CA ARG A 267 5.02 13.86 -43.02
C ARG A 267 3.86 13.83 -42.02
N ARG A 268 3.50 12.65 -41.51
CA ARG A 268 2.74 12.53 -40.25
C ARG A 268 3.60 11.85 -39.19
N LYS A 269 3.78 12.53 -38.05
CA LYS A 269 4.23 11.93 -36.77
C LYS A 269 3.49 10.60 -36.60
N LYS A 270 4.20 9.52 -36.24
CA LYS A 270 3.61 8.33 -35.63
C LYS A 270 2.65 8.84 -34.55
N GLN A 271 1.36 8.64 -34.75
CA GLN A 271 0.36 9.08 -33.78
C GLN A 271 0.17 7.86 -32.90
N ASP A 272 0.75 7.93 -31.71
CA ASP A 272 0.85 6.81 -30.78
C ASP A 272 -0.55 6.29 -30.42
N GLN A 273 -0.70 4.97 -30.26
CA GLN A 273 -1.98 4.34 -29.91
C GLN A 273 -2.47 4.90 -28.57
N GLU A 274 -3.74 5.28 -28.48
CA GLU A 274 -4.35 5.75 -27.24
C GLU A 274 -4.85 4.54 -26.44
N HIS A 275 -4.25 4.34 -25.26
CA HIS A 275 -4.69 3.37 -24.26
C HIS A 275 -5.32 4.12 -23.10
N LEU A 276 -6.63 3.95 -22.91
CA LEU A 276 -7.41 4.61 -21.87
C LEU A 276 -8.16 3.57 -21.04
N ILE A 277 -8.10 3.68 -19.72
CA ILE A 277 -8.91 2.88 -18.79
C ILE A 277 -9.96 3.77 -18.15
N VAL A 278 -11.19 3.27 -18.09
CA VAL A 278 -12.35 3.98 -17.56
C VAL A 278 -12.80 3.26 -16.30
N TYR A 279 -12.73 3.93 -15.17
CA TYR A 279 -13.21 3.45 -13.87
C TYR A 279 -14.47 4.20 -13.45
N GLU A 280 -15.13 3.66 -12.44
CA GLU A 280 -16.05 4.47 -11.65
C GLU A 280 -15.34 5.68 -11.03
N TYR A 281 -16.07 6.77 -10.82
CA TYR A 281 -15.54 7.95 -10.16
C TYR A 281 -15.85 7.92 -8.66
N LEU A 282 -14.81 7.89 -7.83
CA LEU A 282 -14.91 7.93 -6.37
C LEU A 282 -14.74 9.38 -5.87
N GLU A 283 -15.75 9.90 -5.16
CA GLU A 283 -15.87 11.34 -4.87
C GLU A 283 -14.90 11.87 -3.83
N ASN A 284 -14.54 11.06 -2.85
CA ASN A 284 -13.77 11.53 -1.71
C ASN A 284 -12.25 11.44 -1.93
N GLY A 285 -11.79 11.14 -3.14
CA GLY A 285 -10.35 11.17 -3.46
C GLY A 285 -9.55 10.10 -2.70
N THR A 286 -8.26 10.35 -2.46
CA THR A 286 -7.34 9.35 -1.90
C THR A 286 -7.22 9.45 -0.38
N LEU A 287 -6.91 8.32 0.27
CA LEU A 287 -6.57 8.26 1.69
C LEU A 287 -5.36 9.18 2.00
N HIS A 288 -4.34 9.17 1.13
CA HIS A 288 -3.18 10.06 1.25
C HIS A 288 -3.58 11.53 1.41
N ASP A 289 -4.53 12.02 0.61
CA ASP A 289 -4.94 13.42 0.66
C ASP A 289 -5.65 13.77 1.99
N HIS A 290 -6.42 12.85 2.56
CA HIS A 290 -7.06 13.04 3.88
C HIS A 290 -6.07 12.97 5.05
N LEU A 291 -4.99 12.21 4.90
CA LEU A 291 -3.94 12.12 5.92
C LEU A 291 -3.00 13.32 5.85
N HIS A 292 -2.67 13.85 4.66
CA HIS A 292 -1.56 14.80 4.53
C HIS A 292 -1.95 16.21 4.10
N ARG A 293 -3.20 16.45 3.68
CA ARG A 293 -3.69 17.79 3.38
C ARG A 293 -4.57 18.31 4.51
N GLN A 294 -4.69 19.63 4.59
CA GLN A 294 -5.66 20.29 5.48
C GLN A 294 -7.07 20.01 4.94
N SER A 295 -7.67 18.93 5.44
CA SER A 295 -9.04 18.53 5.16
C SER A 295 -9.76 18.25 6.47
N SER A 296 -11.04 18.62 6.55
CA SER A 296 -11.92 18.23 7.63
C SER A 296 -12.79 17.08 7.12
N SER A 297 -12.27 15.86 7.25
CA SER A 297 -12.94 14.65 6.80
C SER A 297 -13.16 13.66 7.95
N PRO A 298 -14.09 12.71 7.82
CA PRO A 298 -14.25 11.62 8.78
C PRO A 298 -12.94 10.87 9.06
N VAL A 299 -12.08 10.69 8.05
CA VAL A 299 -10.77 10.05 8.22
C VAL A 299 -9.86 10.90 9.11
N THR A 300 -9.81 12.22 8.89
CA THR A 300 -8.99 13.10 9.71
C THR A 300 -9.49 13.17 11.16
N LEU A 301 -10.80 13.08 11.37
CA LEU A 301 -11.45 13.36 12.65
C LEU A 301 -11.76 12.12 13.51
N SER A 302 -11.77 10.91 12.96
CA SER A 302 -12.28 9.72 13.66
C SER A 302 -11.35 8.52 13.58
N TRP A 303 -10.91 8.02 14.74
CA TRP A 303 -10.20 6.74 14.86
C TRP A 303 -11.02 5.57 14.33
N LYS A 304 -12.34 5.57 14.55
CA LYS A 304 -13.21 4.52 14.01
C LYS A 304 -13.13 4.48 12.49
N MET A 305 -13.26 5.65 11.84
CA MET A 305 -13.19 5.76 10.38
C MET A 305 -11.84 5.27 9.84
N ARG A 306 -10.74 5.59 10.53
CA ARG A 306 -9.40 5.12 10.17
C ARG A 306 -9.30 3.60 10.21
N ILE A 307 -9.81 2.96 11.27
CA ILE A 307 -9.83 1.49 11.38
C ILE A 307 -10.76 0.87 10.32
N ASP A 308 -11.93 1.45 10.08
CA ASP A 308 -12.86 1.00 9.02
C ASP A 308 -12.17 1.02 7.63
N VAL A 309 -11.39 2.07 7.33
CA VAL A 309 -10.61 2.18 6.10
C VAL A 309 -9.55 1.07 6.02
N LEU A 310 -8.74 0.90 7.07
CA LEU A 310 -7.71 -0.14 7.11
C LEU A 310 -8.31 -1.53 6.93
N LEU A 311 -9.43 -1.82 7.60
CA LEU A 311 -10.12 -3.09 7.48
C LEU A 311 -10.64 -3.32 6.05
N GLY A 312 -11.24 -2.31 5.43
CA GLY A 312 -11.71 -2.43 4.05
C GLY A 312 -10.58 -2.72 3.06
N VAL A 313 -9.44 -2.07 3.23
CA VAL A 313 -8.24 -2.33 2.41
C VAL A 313 -7.69 -3.74 2.66
N SER A 314 -7.61 -4.19 3.91
CA SER A 314 -7.17 -5.55 4.24
C SER A 314 -8.07 -6.62 3.60
N ARG A 315 -9.39 -6.40 3.59
CA ARG A 315 -10.35 -7.27 2.89
C ARG A 315 -10.17 -7.25 1.36
N ALA A 316 -9.77 -6.13 0.78
CA ALA A 316 -9.41 -6.07 -0.64
C ALA A 316 -8.19 -6.95 -0.94
N ILE A 317 -7.13 -6.82 -0.14
CA ILE A 317 -5.89 -7.61 -0.31
C ILE A 317 -6.17 -9.10 -0.05
N GLU A 318 -6.97 -9.43 0.96
CA GLU A 318 -7.41 -10.81 1.23
C GLU A 318 -8.17 -11.41 0.04
N HIS A 319 -9.03 -10.62 -0.62
CA HIS A 319 -9.69 -11.07 -1.85
C HIS A 319 -8.68 -11.37 -2.96
N LEU A 320 -7.66 -10.52 -3.14
CA LEU A 320 -6.61 -10.73 -4.14
C LEU A 320 -5.76 -11.98 -3.84
N HIS A 321 -5.39 -12.20 -2.59
CA HIS A 321 -4.45 -13.27 -2.21
C HIS A 321 -5.14 -14.63 -2.05
N CYS A 322 -6.34 -14.65 -1.47
CA CYS A 322 -6.98 -15.89 -1.04
C CYS A 322 -8.12 -16.33 -1.97
N HIS A 323 -8.76 -15.40 -2.68
CA HIS A 323 -9.99 -15.66 -3.44
C HIS A 323 -9.81 -15.53 -4.96
N ALA A 324 -8.86 -14.71 -5.42
CA ALA A 324 -8.54 -14.64 -6.84
C ALA A 324 -7.86 -15.94 -7.30
N VAL A 325 -8.23 -16.41 -8.49
CA VAL A 325 -7.64 -17.61 -9.11
C VAL A 325 -7.10 -17.28 -10.50
N PRO A 326 -5.76 -17.29 -10.69
CA PRO A 326 -4.72 -17.42 -9.65
C PRO A 326 -4.67 -16.22 -8.68
N PRO A 327 -4.04 -16.36 -7.49
CA PRO A 327 -3.81 -15.25 -6.57
C PRO A 327 -3.14 -14.07 -7.26
N VAL A 328 -3.39 -12.85 -6.78
CA VAL A 328 -2.81 -11.63 -7.34
C VAL A 328 -2.02 -10.88 -6.28
N ILE A 329 -0.76 -10.55 -6.56
CA ILE A 329 0.05 -9.64 -5.73
C ILE A 329 -0.03 -8.25 -6.34
N HIS A 330 -0.43 -7.26 -5.54
CA HIS A 330 -0.68 -5.90 -6.00
C HIS A 330 0.61 -5.15 -6.34
N ARG A 331 1.65 -5.28 -5.49
CA ARG A 331 3.00 -4.66 -5.59
C ARG A 331 3.11 -3.16 -5.35
N ASP A 332 1.99 -2.44 -5.28
CA ASP A 332 1.97 -0.99 -5.01
C ASP A 332 0.90 -0.59 -3.99
N ILE A 333 0.87 -1.29 -2.84
CA ILE A 333 -0.01 -0.93 -1.71
C ILE A 333 0.54 0.35 -1.04
N LYS A 334 -0.23 1.45 -1.12
CA LYS A 334 0.07 2.76 -0.53
C LYS A 334 -1.19 3.60 -0.39
N SER A 335 -1.15 4.65 0.44
CA SER A 335 -2.32 5.51 0.67
C SER A 335 -2.77 6.32 -0.55
N GLU A 336 -1.91 6.57 -1.53
CA GLU A 336 -2.30 7.19 -2.80
C GLU A 336 -3.16 6.28 -3.69
N ASN A 337 -3.03 4.96 -3.53
CA ASN A 337 -3.77 3.97 -4.32
C ASN A 337 -5.05 3.49 -3.63
N ILE A 338 -5.37 4.04 -2.45
CA ILE A 338 -6.60 3.77 -1.71
C ILE A 338 -7.53 4.98 -1.89
N LEU A 339 -8.58 4.83 -2.68
CA LEU A 339 -9.58 5.86 -2.90
C LEU A 339 -10.79 5.64 -2.00
N LEU A 340 -11.55 6.70 -1.73
CA LEU A 340 -12.75 6.68 -0.89
C LEU A 340 -13.97 7.06 -1.74
N ASP A 341 -14.99 6.21 -1.71
CA ASP A 341 -16.27 6.50 -2.36
C ASP A 341 -17.07 7.58 -1.61
N SER A 342 -18.22 7.99 -2.14
CA SER A 342 -19.14 8.94 -1.49
C SER A 342 -19.57 8.57 -0.06
N SER A 343 -19.56 7.28 0.29
CA SER A 343 -19.90 6.76 1.62
C SER A 343 -18.67 6.52 2.51
N TRP A 344 -17.49 6.99 2.07
CA TRP A 344 -16.19 6.81 2.74
C TRP A 344 -15.71 5.36 2.79
N VAL A 345 -16.27 4.48 1.96
CA VAL A 345 -15.80 3.09 1.80
C VAL A 345 -14.50 3.11 0.99
N PRO A 346 -13.43 2.41 1.46
CA PRO A 346 -12.17 2.36 0.75
C PRO A 346 -12.22 1.40 -0.43
N CYS A 347 -11.58 1.81 -1.53
CA CYS A 347 -11.35 1.00 -2.72
C CYS A 347 -9.87 1.03 -3.09
N LEU A 348 -9.26 -0.15 -3.23
CA LEU A 348 -7.90 -0.32 -3.74
C LEU A 348 -7.88 -0.16 -5.26
N THR A 349 -6.86 0.54 -5.77
CA THR A 349 -6.74 0.95 -7.17
C THR A 349 -5.30 0.79 -7.69
N ASP A 350 -5.09 1.05 -8.99
CA ASP A 350 -3.77 1.04 -9.67
C ASP A 350 -3.11 -0.35 -9.77
N PHE A 351 -3.79 -1.25 -10.46
CA PHE A 351 -3.35 -2.65 -10.67
C PHE A 351 -2.31 -2.80 -11.79
N GLY A 352 -1.79 -1.69 -12.31
CA GLY A 352 -0.90 -1.68 -13.45
C GLY A 352 0.46 -2.35 -13.21
N LEU A 353 0.87 -2.50 -11.95
CA LEU A 353 2.10 -3.20 -11.55
C LEU A 353 1.86 -4.62 -11.03
N SER A 354 0.59 -4.99 -10.83
CA SER A 354 0.22 -6.24 -10.18
C SER A 354 0.56 -7.46 -11.03
N ILE A 355 0.63 -8.63 -10.40
CA ILE A 355 0.97 -9.88 -11.08
C ILE A 355 0.14 -11.03 -10.53
N THR A 356 -0.19 -11.99 -11.39
CA THR A 356 -0.73 -13.28 -10.96
C THR A 356 0.38 -14.14 -10.37
N TRP A 357 0.19 -14.60 -9.14
CA TRP A 357 1.14 -15.40 -8.39
C TRP A 357 0.83 -16.90 -8.51
N HIS A 358 1.89 -17.70 -8.65
CA HIS A 358 1.82 -19.16 -8.57
C HIS A 358 2.88 -19.66 -7.60
N ALA A 359 2.57 -20.70 -6.83
CA ALA A 359 3.51 -21.27 -5.86
C ALA A 359 4.83 -21.76 -6.51
N ALA A 360 4.83 -22.08 -7.81
CA ALA A 360 6.03 -22.42 -8.56
C ALA A 360 7.01 -21.24 -8.76
N ASN A 361 6.61 -20.01 -8.41
CA ASN A 361 7.40 -18.80 -8.58
C ASN A 361 8.18 -18.40 -7.30
N GLU A 362 8.15 -19.23 -6.25
CA GLU A 362 8.81 -18.94 -4.96
C GLU A 362 10.31 -18.63 -5.11
N ASP A 363 11.00 -19.30 -6.04
CA ASP A 363 12.43 -19.08 -6.34
C ASP A 363 12.67 -18.09 -7.50
N GLU A 364 11.63 -17.47 -8.07
CA GLU A 364 11.77 -16.55 -9.20
C GLU A 364 12.22 -15.15 -8.74
N VAL A 365 13.19 -14.58 -9.46
CA VAL A 365 13.67 -13.21 -9.22
C VAL A 365 12.91 -12.25 -10.13
N PHE A 366 12.05 -11.42 -9.53
CA PHE A 366 11.24 -10.45 -10.25
C PHE A 366 11.95 -9.11 -10.41
N THR A 367 11.63 -8.40 -11.50
CA THR A 367 12.03 -7.00 -11.65
C THR A 367 11.38 -6.16 -10.54
N VAL A 368 12.18 -5.39 -9.81
CA VAL A 368 11.69 -4.54 -8.71
C VAL A 368 10.94 -3.32 -9.26
N VAL A 369 9.67 -3.19 -8.90
CA VAL A 369 8.80 -2.04 -9.20
C VAL A 369 7.92 -1.74 -7.99
N GLY A 370 7.41 -0.51 -7.89
CA GLY A 370 6.56 -0.05 -6.79
C GLY A 370 7.06 1.27 -6.25
N THR A 371 6.48 1.70 -5.12
CA THR A 371 6.75 3.02 -4.54
C THR A 371 7.74 2.94 -3.38
N THR A 372 8.82 3.71 -3.48
CA THR A 372 9.84 3.84 -2.42
C THR A 372 9.20 4.17 -1.07
N GLY A 373 9.63 3.47 -0.03
CA GLY A 373 9.09 3.59 1.31
C GLY A 373 7.99 2.58 1.64
N TYR A 374 7.32 2.00 0.65
CA TYR A 374 6.35 0.91 0.85
C TYR A 374 6.89 -0.46 0.38
N LEU A 375 8.03 -0.47 -0.30
CA LEU A 375 8.63 -1.67 -0.87
C LEU A 375 9.12 -2.62 0.21
N ASP A 376 8.68 -3.87 0.12
CA ASP A 376 9.22 -4.98 0.91
C ASP A 376 10.75 -5.04 0.79
N PRO A 377 11.50 -5.08 1.90
CA PRO A 377 12.96 -5.12 1.88
C PRO A 377 13.53 -6.33 1.12
N GLN A 378 12.93 -7.51 1.24
CA GLN A 378 13.42 -8.70 0.54
C GLN A 378 13.18 -8.61 -0.96
N TYR A 379 12.00 -8.09 -1.34
CA TYR A 379 11.68 -7.82 -2.73
C TYR A 379 12.59 -6.73 -3.32
N ALA A 380 12.81 -5.64 -2.60
CA ALA A 380 13.67 -4.54 -3.04
C ALA A 380 15.13 -4.97 -3.25
N LEU A 381 15.66 -5.81 -2.36
CA LEU A 381 17.07 -6.22 -2.38
C LEU A 381 17.36 -7.41 -3.29
N TYR A 382 16.46 -8.39 -3.33
CA TYR A 382 16.70 -9.69 -3.98
C TYR A 382 15.73 -9.99 -5.12
N GLY A 383 14.71 -9.16 -5.34
CA GLY A 383 13.65 -9.43 -6.30
C GLY A 383 12.72 -10.57 -5.89
N HIS A 384 12.82 -11.06 -4.65
CA HIS A 384 11.96 -12.10 -4.10
C HIS A 384 10.59 -11.50 -3.80
N LEU A 385 9.60 -11.85 -4.61
CA LEU A 385 8.25 -11.32 -4.48
C LEU A 385 7.33 -12.41 -3.93
N GLU A 386 6.56 -12.08 -2.92
CA GLU A 386 5.58 -13.01 -2.32
C GLU A 386 4.30 -12.24 -1.95
N PRO A 387 3.17 -12.92 -1.67
CA PRO A 387 2.00 -12.26 -1.10
C PRO A 387 2.33 -11.46 0.18
N ALA A 388 3.30 -11.93 0.97
CA ALA A 388 3.84 -11.23 2.13
C ALA A 388 4.41 -9.83 1.80
N SER A 389 4.78 -9.55 0.55
CA SER A 389 5.28 -8.24 0.13
C SER A 389 4.19 -7.16 0.16
N ASP A 390 2.94 -7.49 -0.18
CA ASP A 390 1.82 -6.55 -0.04
C ASP A 390 1.48 -6.29 1.45
N ILE A 391 1.70 -7.28 2.32
CA ILE A 391 1.51 -7.14 3.77
C ILE A 391 2.47 -6.11 4.37
N TYR A 392 3.70 -6.08 3.88
CA TYR A 392 4.67 -5.06 4.26
C TYR A 392 4.20 -3.64 3.87
N GLY A 393 3.75 -3.46 2.63
CA GLY A 393 3.18 -2.20 2.16
C GLY A 393 1.95 -1.78 2.96
N LEU A 394 1.07 -2.72 3.30
CA LEU A 394 -0.07 -2.49 4.19
C LEU A 394 0.37 -2.05 5.59
N GLY A 395 1.44 -2.64 6.15
CA GLY A 395 2.02 -2.22 7.42
C GLY A 395 2.41 -0.74 7.43
N PHE A 396 3.03 -0.25 6.36
CA PHE A 396 3.30 1.19 6.19
C PHE A 396 2.03 2.03 6.14
N VAL A 397 1.00 1.59 5.40
CA VAL A 397 -0.29 2.28 5.37
C VAL A 397 -0.92 2.35 6.76
N ILE A 398 -0.84 1.28 7.56
CA ILE A 398 -1.34 1.28 8.94
C ILE A 398 -0.58 2.32 9.79
N LEU A 399 0.76 2.35 9.71
CA LEU A 399 1.56 3.34 10.44
C LEU A 399 1.26 4.77 9.98
N GLU A 400 1.08 4.98 8.69
CA GLU A 400 0.73 6.29 8.12
C GLU A 400 -0.63 6.76 8.61
N VAL A 401 -1.61 5.85 8.70
CA VAL A 401 -2.94 6.11 9.24
C VAL A 401 -2.90 6.39 10.75
N LEU A 402 -2.07 5.69 11.53
CA LEU A 402 -1.94 5.93 12.97
C LEU A 402 -1.26 7.27 13.27
N THR A 403 -0.19 7.58 12.55
CA THR A 403 0.67 8.74 12.85
C THR A 403 0.23 10.02 12.14
N GLY A 404 -0.48 9.89 11.01
CA GLY A 404 -0.73 11.01 10.10
C GLY A 404 0.55 11.60 9.48
N LYS A 405 1.69 10.91 9.57
CA LYS A 405 2.99 11.33 9.04
C LYS A 405 3.27 10.66 7.71
N LYS A 406 3.96 11.36 6.80
CA LYS A 406 4.40 10.78 5.52
C LYS A 406 5.46 9.71 5.74
N VAL A 407 5.50 8.73 4.83
CA VAL A 407 6.43 7.59 4.87
C VAL A 407 7.91 8.01 4.89
N ILE A 408 8.26 9.08 4.19
CA ILE A 408 9.59 9.71 4.25
C ILE A 408 9.46 11.00 5.04
N THR A 409 10.03 11.04 6.24
CA THR A 409 10.00 12.21 7.12
C THR A 409 11.21 13.14 6.90
N GLU A 410 11.10 14.39 7.34
CA GLU A 410 12.22 15.35 7.29
C GLU A 410 13.39 14.82 8.14
N GLY A 411 14.55 14.59 7.52
CA GLY A 411 15.73 14.02 8.18
C GLY A 411 16.09 12.59 7.80
N TRP A 412 15.50 12.04 6.72
CA TRP A 412 15.86 10.73 6.13
C TRP A 412 15.53 9.50 6.99
N MET A 413 14.81 9.70 8.09
CA MET A 413 14.27 8.61 8.90
C MET A 413 12.97 8.11 8.26
N ASP A 414 12.92 6.83 7.94
CA ASP A 414 11.68 6.20 7.47
C ASP A 414 10.67 6.08 8.62
N LEU A 415 9.39 6.02 8.26
CA LEU A 415 8.29 5.98 9.22
C LEU A 415 8.39 4.78 10.19
N VAL A 416 8.93 3.66 9.73
CA VAL A 416 9.08 2.45 10.54
C VAL A 416 10.16 2.63 11.60
N SER A 417 11.31 3.21 11.25
CA SER A 417 12.38 3.52 12.20
C SER A 417 11.92 4.49 13.29
N PHE A 418 11.00 5.41 12.96
CA PHE A 418 10.34 6.28 13.93
C PHE A 418 9.33 5.53 14.81
N ALA A 419 8.46 4.72 14.20
CA ALA A 419 7.29 4.16 14.87
C ALA A 419 7.59 2.92 15.72
N LEU A 420 8.41 1.98 15.24
CA LEU A 420 8.61 0.70 15.93
C LEU A 420 9.14 0.84 17.36
N PRO A 421 10.18 1.65 17.64
CA PRO A 421 10.68 1.81 19.00
C PRO A 421 9.61 2.34 19.97
N ILE A 422 8.69 3.18 19.47
CA ILE A 422 7.59 3.75 20.27
C ILE A 422 6.52 2.68 20.55
N ILE A 423 6.18 1.88 19.54
CA ILE A 423 5.22 0.76 19.67
C ILE A 423 5.75 -0.29 20.65
N GLU A 424 7.02 -0.66 20.53
CA GLU A 424 7.68 -1.62 21.42
C GLU A 424 7.78 -1.12 22.86
N ALA A 425 7.97 0.19 23.05
CA ALA A 425 7.94 0.82 24.38
C ALA A 425 6.53 0.94 24.98
N GLY A 426 5.48 0.73 24.18
CA GLY A 426 4.08 0.86 24.60
C GLY A 426 3.60 2.31 24.77
N ASP A 427 4.33 3.31 24.26
CA ASP A 427 4.00 4.74 24.43
C ASP A 427 3.30 5.31 23.19
N LEU A 428 2.04 4.91 22.98
CA LEU A 428 1.27 5.34 21.80
C LEU A 428 0.99 6.85 21.76
N GLY A 429 1.11 7.58 22.88
CA GLY A 429 0.81 9.01 22.93
C GLY A 429 1.67 9.85 22.00
N GLU A 430 2.94 9.47 21.82
CA GLU A 430 3.88 10.13 20.90
C GLU A 430 3.75 9.61 19.45
N LEU A 431 3.14 8.45 19.26
CA LEU A 431 2.90 7.85 17.94
C LEU A 431 1.68 8.45 17.25
N LEU A 432 0.58 8.60 17.97
CA LEU A 432 -0.73 8.86 17.39
C LEU A 432 -0.87 10.29 16.85
N ASP A 433 -1.54 10.39 15.70
CA ASP A 433 -2.00 11.66 15.14
C ASP A 433 -2.92 12.37 16.14
N ARG A 434 -2.68 13.67 16.35
CA ARG A 434 -3.43 14.50 17.32
C ARG A 434 -4.68 15.16 16.73
N ARG A 435 -4.96 14.95 15.44
CA ARG A 435 -6.12 15.57 14.76
C ARG A 435 -7.47 14.93 15.07
N PRO A 436 -7.61 13.60 15.23
CA PRO A 436 -8.85 13.02 15.71
C PRO A 436 -9.20 13.58 17.10
N VAL A 437 -10.34 14.26 17.20
CA VAL A 437 -10.81 14.88 18.45
C VAL A 437 -12.21 14.38 18.80
N PRO A 438 -12.51 14.15 20.10
CA PRO A 438 -11.64 14.31 21.26
C PRO A 438 -10.52 13.25 21.31
N GLU A 439 -9.56 13.45 22.22
CA GLU A 439 -8.51 12.46 22.53
C GLU A 439 -9.11 11.05 22.72
N PRO A 440 -8.43 9.99 22.25
CA PRO A 440 -8.97 8.65 22.29
C PRO A 440 -9.30 8.19 23.71
N THR A 441 -10.48 7.58 23.87
CA THR A 441 -10.88 6.97 25.15
C THR A 441 -9.95 5.81 25.52
N PRO A 442 -9.90 5.37 26.79
CA PRO A 442 -9.08 4.21 27.18
C PRO A 442 -9.37 2.94 26.36
N GLN A 443 -10.60 2.78 25.88
CA GLN A 443 -10.99 1.65 25.05
C GLN A 443 -10.56 1.83 23.58
N GLN A 444 -10.62 3.05 23.06
CA GLN A 444 -10.04 3.38 21.76
C GLN A 444 -8.51 3.23 21.78
N LEU A 445 -7.83 3.61 22.86
CA LEU A 445 -6.39 3.40 23.02
C LEU A 445 -6.02 1.92 22.94
N LYS A 446 -6.77 1.03 23.60
CA LYS A 446 -6.58 -0.42 23.46
C LYS A 446 -6.77 -0.91 22.03
N ALA A 447 -7.78 -0.39 21.32
CA ALA A 447 -7.98 -0.71 19.91
C ALA A 447 -6.78 -0.26 19.07
N LEU A 448 -6.30 0.97 19.28
CA LEU A 448 -5.17 1.54 18.55
C LEU A 448 -3.85 0.82 18.88
N GLU A 449 -3.69 0.32 20.10
CA GLU A 449 -2.57 -0.55 20.48
C GLU A 449 -2.56 -1.84 19.67
N HIS A 450 -3.71 -2.50 19.53
CA HIS A 450 -3.82 -3.67 18.66
C HIS A 450 -3.51 -3.35 17.19
N VAL A 451 -3.98 -2.21 16.68
CA VAL A 451 -3.66 -1.76 15.31
C VAL A 451 -2.15 -1.51 15.15
N ALA A 452 -1.51 -0.88 16.14
CA ALA A 452 -0.08 -0.59 16.13
C ALA A 452 0.77 -1.85 16.18
N GLN A 453 0.43 -2.81 17.04
CA GLN A 453 1.08 -4.13 17.09
C GLN A 453 0.91 -4.90 15.77
N THR A 454 -0.29 -4.83 15.17
CA THR A 454 -0.55 -5.41 13.85
C THR A 454 0.39 -4.81 12.80
N ALA A 455 0.56 -3.48 12.81
CA ALA A 455 1.50 -2.80 11.92
C ALA A 455 2.95 -3.29 12.13
N ALA A 456 3.38 -3.42 13.39
CA ALA A 456 4.72 -3.90 13.75
C ALA A 456 4.99 -5.33 13.26
N CYS A 457 3.98 -6.21 13.29
CA CYS A 457 4.08 -7.55 12.70
C CYS A 457 4.10 -7.51 11.16
N CYS A 458 3.37 -6.60 10.53
CA CYS A 458 3.33 -6.48 9.07
C CYS A 458 4.67 -6.01 8.48
N VAL A 459 5.40 -5.12 9.17
CA VAL A 459 6.68 -4.54 8.69
C VAL A 459 7.92 -5.36 9.08
N GLN A 460 7.74 -6.63 9.43
CA GLN A 460 8.86 -7.52 9.73
C GLN A 460 9.76 -7.74 8.52
N MET A 461 11.04 -7.93 8.82
CA MET A 461 12.10 -8.04 7.81
C MET A 461 11.96 -9.28 6.92
N GLN A 462 11.57 -10.41 7.48
CA GLN A 462 11.35 -11.66 6.75
C GLN A 462 9.86 -11.82 6.44
N GLY A 463 9.52 -12.14 5.19
CA GLY A 463 8.14 -12.36 4.74
C GLY A 463 7.42 -13.43 5.57
N LYS A 464 8.11 -14.52 5.92
CA LYS A 464 7.58 -15.61 6.76
C LYS A 464 7.22 -15.20 8.19
N ASP A 465 7.79 -14.10 8.70
CA ASP A 465 7.51 -13.61 10.06
C ASP A 465 6.33 -12.62 10.05
N ARG A 466 5.81 -12.28 8.86
CA ARG A 466 4.63 -11.43 8.69
C ARG A 466 3.36 -12.27 8.82
N PRO A 467 2.28 -11.71 9.37
CA PRO A 467 1.01 -12.41 9.49
C PRO A 467 0.38 -12.68 8.12
N ALA A 468 -0.49 -13.69 8.04
CA ALA A 468 -1.36 -13.85 6.88
C ALA A 468 -2.34 -12.67 6.81
N ILE A 469 -2.78 -12.30 5.60
CA ILE A 469 -3.71 -11.17 5.43
C ILE A 469 -5.04 -11.38 6.18
N SER A 470 -5.50 -12.63 6.31
CA SER A 470 -6.68 -13.00 7.10
C SER A 470 -6.50 -12.67 8.58
N ASP A 471 -5.30 -12.86 9.13
CA ASP A 471 -4.99 -12.53 10.53
C ASP A 471 -4.94 -11.01 10.73
N VAL A 472 -4.41 -10.27 9.75
CA VAL A 472 -4.44 -8.80 9.75
C VAL A 472 -5.88 -8.28 9.73
N ALA A 473 -6.73 -8.82 8.85
CA ALA A 473 -8.14 -8.45 8.78
C ALA A 473 -8.86 -8.75 10.10
N ALA A 474 -8.68 -9.95 10.67
CA ALA A 474 -9.27 -10.34 11.95
C ALA A 474 -8.80 -9.45 13.12
N SER A 475 -7.51 -9.08 13.14
CA SER A 475 -6.98 -8.15 14.15
C SER A 475 -7.63 -6.77 14.06
N LEU A 476 -7.81 -6.24 12.85
CA LEU A 476 -8.48 -4.95 12.62
C LEU A 476 -9.98 -5.00 12.93
N GLU A 477 -10.66 -6.12 12.66
CA GLU A 477 -12.05 -6.35 13.07
C GLU A 477 -12.19 -6.30 14.59
N LYS A 478 -11.32 -7.00 15.31
CA LYS A 478 -11.29 -6.97 16.77
C LYS A 478 -11.02 -5.57 17.31
N ALA A 479 -10.11 -4.81 16.69
CA ALA A 479 -9.86 -3.43 17.05
C ALA A 479 -11.11 -2.56 16.85
N LEU A 480 -11.84 -2.75 15.76
CA LEU A 480 -13.10 -2.04 15.50
C LEU A 480 -14.18 -2.39 16.53
N GLU A 481 -14.29 -3.66 16.94
CA GLU A 481 -15.20 -4.10 18.01
C GLU A 481 -14.97 -3.35 19.32
N TYR A 482 -13.70 -3.17 19.73
CA TYR A 482 -13.37 -2.38 20.93
C TYR A 482 -13.91 -0.95 20.84
N ILE A 483 -13.81 -0.29 19.68
CA ILE A 483 -14.31 1.09 19.50
C ILE A 483 -15.84 1.15 19.48
N THR A 484 -16.50 0.20 18.82
CA THR A 484 -17.96 0.18 18.68
C THR A 484 -18.68 -0.11 20.00
N LEU A 485 -18.19 -1.07 20.80
CA LEU A 485 -18.74 -1.41 22.12
C LEU A 485 -18.63 -0.24 23.13
N SER A 486 -17.64 0.64 22.96
CA SER A 486 -17.51 1.87 23.76
C SER A 486 -18.65 2.87 23.47
N THR A 487 -19.15 2.89 22.23
CA THR A 487 -20.17 3.84 21.77
C THR A 487 -21.57 3.46 22.29
N THR A 488 -21.87 2.16 22.38
CA THR A 488 -23.13 1.65 22.92
C THR A 488 -23.22 1.81 24.44
N LEU A 489 -22.12 1.60 25.18
CA LEU A 489 -22.11 1.81 26.64
C LEU A 489 -22.23 3.30 27.03
N ALA A 490 -21.67 4.22 26.25
CA ALA A 490 -21.83 5.66 26.49
C ALA A 490 -23.27 6.17 26.27
N GLY A 491 -24.05 5.51 25.40
CA GLY A 491 -25.45 5.86 25.11
C GLY A 491 -26.47 5.46 26.18
N VAL A 492 -26.10 4.58 27.12
CA VAL A 492 -27.03 4.05 28.14
C VAL A 492 -26.94 4.81 29.48
N VAL A 493 -25.92 5.64 29.70
CA VAL A 493 -25.65 6.30 31.00
C VAL A 493 -26.15 7.76 31.05
N SER A 494 -27.21 8.10 30.32
CA SER A 494 -27.81 9.45 30.38
C SER A 494 -29.33 9.41 30.47
N LEU A 495 -29.83 8.91 31.61
CA LEU A 495 -31.12 9.33 32.15
C LEU A 495 -30.93 9.73 33.61
N PRO A 496 -31.27 10.97 34.01
CA PRO A 496 -31.18 11.37 35.41
C PRO A 496 -32.32 10.72 36.18
N VAL A 497 -31.96 9.84 37.12
CA VAL A 497 -32.91 9.27 38.08
C VAL A 497 -33.27 10.35 39.10
N HIS A 498 -34.46 10.93 38.97
CA HIS A 498 -35.04 11.78 40.00
C HIS A 498 -35.31 10.94 41.26
N PHE A 499 -34.60 11.25 42.34
CA PHE A 499 -34.94 10.81 43.69
C PHE A 499 -36.27 11.45 44.13
N HIS A 500 -37.27 10.65 44.47
CA HIS A 500 -38.33 11.03 45.40
C HIS A 500 -38.52 9.92 46.43
N SER A 501 -38.54 10.32 47.70
CA SER A 501 -38.60 9.42 48.84
C SER A 501 -40.04 9.11 49.27
N SER A 502 -40.19 7.91 49.84
CA SER A 502 -41.12 7.57 50.94
C SER A 502 -42.61 7.37 50.62
N ARG A 503 -43.08 6.11 50.62
CA ARG A 503 -43.87 5.46 51.72
C ARG A 503 -44.43 4.07 51.31
N PRO A 504 -44.80 3.20 52.29
CA PRO A 504 -44.97 1.77 52.09
C PRO A 504 -46.39 1.31 51.73
N CYS A 505 -46.43 0.09 51.18
CA CYS A 505 -47.56 -0.78 50.79
C CYS A 505 -48.88 -0.65 51.59
N PRO A 506 -50.01 -0.96 50.94
CA PRO A 506 -50.78 -2.10 51.46
C PRO A 506 -51.29 -3.07 50.36
N ARG A 507 -51.39 -4.34 50.79
CA ARG A 507 -51.99 -5.49 50.09
C ARG A 507 -53.40 -5.21 49.59
N LEU A 508 -53.79 -5.82 48.46
CA LEU A 508 -55.13 -6.40 48.24
C LEU A 508 -55.13 -7.23 46.93
N CYS A 509 -55.23 -8.56 47.06
CA CYS A 509 -55.85 -9.40 46.01
C CYS A 509 -57.35 -9.09 45.97
N PRO A 510 -58.03 -9.30 44.83
CA PRO A 510 -58.77 -10.56 44.67
C PRO A 510 -58.83 -11.11 43.23
N GLU A 511 -58.76 -12.43 43.09
CA GLU A 511 -59.54 -13.21 42.11
C GLU A 511 -60.87 -13.65 42.78
N PRO A 512 -61.87 -14.34 42.16
CA PRO A 512 -62.00 -14.90 40.78
C PRO A 512 -63.40 -14.69 40.13
N ALA A 513 -63.61 -15.19 38.89
CA ALA A 513 -64.81 -15.91 38.38
C ALA A 513 -64.78 -16.03 36.83
N GLU A 514 -64.53 -17.22 36.28
CA GLU A 514 -65.51 -18.17 35.70
C GLU A 514 -66.10 -17.81 34.32
N SER A 515 -65.82 -18.62 33.29
CA SER A 515 -66.84 -19.48 32.64
C SER A 515 -66.31 -20.31 31.47
N GLN A 516 -66.51 -21.64 31.63
CA GLN A 516 -66.91 -22.70 30.68
C GLN A 516 -66.26 -22.82 29.28
N CYS A 517 -65.62 -23.95 28.91
CA CYS A 517 -66.06 -25.35 28.73
C CYS A 517 -66.42 -25.68 27.27
N ASP A 518 -65.59 -26.48 26.59
CA ASP A 518 -65.96 -27.75 25.92
C ASP A 518 -64.68 -28.41 25.37
N LYS A 519 -64.15 -29.46 26.00
CA LYS A 519 -64.39 -30.89 25.74
C LYS A 519 -64.10 -31.34 24.30
N ARG A 520 -63.04 -32.13 24.15
CA ARG A 520 -63.11 -33.49 23.60
C ARG A 520 -61.93 -34.34 24.08
N GLU A 521 -62.28 -35.44 24.72
CA GLU A 521 -61.45 -36.54 25.20
C GLU A 521 -60.92 -37.39 24.04
N ALA A 522 -59.78 -38.06 24.24
CA ALA A 522 -59.70 -39.53 24.32
C ALA A 522 -58.22 -39.98 24.36
N SER A 523 -57.83 -40.56 25.50
CA SER A 523 -57.33 -41.93 25.70
C SER A 523 -55.81 -42.07 25.51
N GLU A 524 -55.03 -42.04 26.58
CA GLU A 524 -54.71 -43.16 27.49
C GLU A 524 -54.09 -44.38 26.79
N GLY A 525 -52.84 -44.66 27.18
CA GLY A 525 -52.07 -45.85 26.89
C GLY A 525 -50.89 -45.91 27.87
N VAL A 526 -51.20 -46.41 29.07
CA VAL A 526 -50.32 -46.59 30.24
C VAL A 526 -49.44 -47.84 30.05
N LEU A 527 -48.38 -47.91 30.88
CA LEU A 527 -47.55 -49.05 31.32
C LEU A 527 -46.14 -49.04 30.72
N SER A 528 -45.05 -49.19 31.47
CA SER A 528 -44.75 -49.32 32.91
C SER A 528 -43.23 -49.55 33.00
N ASP A 529 -42.60 -49.17 34.12
CA ASP A 529 -41.51 -49.85 34.86
C ASP A 529 -40.52 -50.76 34.08
N SER A 530 -39.20 -50.74 34.28
CA SER A 530 -38.37 -50.38 35.43
C SER A 530 -36.88 -50.54 35.04
N ASP A 531 -36.00 -50.11 35.96
CA ASP A 531 -34.64 -50.64 36.21
C ASP A 531 -33.40 -49.93 35.60
N ILE A 532 -32.87 -49.03 36.44
CA ILE A 532 -31.45 -48.71 36.74
C ILE A 532 -30.72 -50.03 37.14
N PRO A 533 -29.39 -50.30 36.93
CA PRO A 533 -28.24 -49.39 37.13
C PRO A 533 -27.05 -49.44 36.13
N GLU A 534 -26.23 -48.38 36.21
CA GLU A 534 -24.78 -48.28 35.92
C GLU A 534 -23.91 -49.42 36.54
N PRO A 535 -22.56 -49.44 36.45
CA PRO A 535 -21.62 -48.87 35.46
C PRO A 535 -20.59 -49.92 34.95
N ARG A 536 -19.81 -49.57 33.93
CA ARG A 536 -18.36 -49.87 33.86
C ARG A 536 -17.66 -49.01 32.83
#